data_AF-A0A9P5V4X8-F1
#
_entry.id   AF-A0A9P5V4X8-F1
#
_cell.length_a   1.000
_cell.length_b   1.000
_cell.length_c   1.000
_cell.angle_alpha   90.00
_cell.angle_beta   90.00
_cell.angle_gamma   90.00
#
_symmetry.space_group_name_H-M   'P 1'
#
loop_
_entity.id
_entity.type
_entity.pdbx_description
1 polymer ?
#
loop_
_entity_poly.entity_id
_entity_poly.type
_entity_poly.pdbx_seq_one_letter_code
_entity_poly.pdbx_strand_id
1 'polypeptide(L)'
;MSNPAVAKWLEEIAAAKAKAQAKEQQQQQEQEQQQQQSAESSKGLQERSPQQPTPSTSKTTSRATTTQYGIIPSYNLRTRKKQLRLVLPPEPRKPGPGECCGNDCEPCVNTIYWEDLEAHRNKCRKLQQQFEEECRALESEGSVSREEAGSIVGSDGRKGLQVDEEEGVGVEGDDGVGLSIRSYRPFKVLLREHLSENTLLVVCDLPYSSQKETNQDSRPSRTRTNKETLFHLLIRFQQQADGQFLTRAFTPLNLSRLTQEIKVKVTREGGGSGRRDIDGLKYRTVDEVGRGFEDRMAFLVKLYPSPHATSDMFRALEVYAEDDDGGSQSGDSDEENRRMKKGVLFLRGPIQTGRDRQRNQQYMELESSSSNTLRMDSTTKGTPRRYKRKRIVMIAAGSGITPMYQVLHALHDQQHQQQQHISSREGGAEEKDGGRLSYWEADEVDLVYCNRTTDDIWLRQELQFFGSVSDKEKEQLDEETAALTISEMASLSLVKRTVVRVQHVLSSPSSSTYQSPIDQDGQRHNSTQHQFHTGRITLDLLRNTLHLPPTALQQQDNNGNDNGEQLQILVCGPPLFNKDVSTMLTLMGYTDSASCEIHILE
;
A
#
# COMPACT_ATOMS: atom_id res chain seq x y z
N MET A 1 58.17 6.38 -38.52
CA MET A 1 58.54 6.55 -37.09
C MET A 1 57.30 6.23 -36.26
N SER A 2 57.25 5.08 -35.59
CA SER A 2 56.12 4.71 -34.73
C SER A 2 56.10 5.60 -33.49
N ASN A 3 54.91 6.08 -33.12
CA ASN A 3 54.73 6.98 -31.99
C ASN A 3 55.07 6.24 -30.68
N PRO A 4 56.09 6.68 -29.90
CA PRO A 4 56.51 5.99 -28.67
C PRO A 4 55.40 5.90 -27.62
N ALA A 5 54.39 6.79 -27.66
CA ALA A 5 53.23 6.71 -26.79
C ALA A 5 52.34 5.49 -27.10
N VAL A 6 52.21 5.12 -28.37
CA VAL A 6 51.42 3.94 -28.80
C VAL A 6 52.12 2.65 -28.40
N ALA A 7 53.45 2.59 -28.51
CA ALA A 7 54.23 1.43 -28.08
C ALA A 7 54.08 1.19 -26.57
N LYS A 8 54.19 2.24 -25.75
CA LYS A 8 54.02 2.14 -24.30
C LYS A 8 52.60 1.71 -23.90
N TRP A 9 51.58 2.25 -24.58
CA TRP A 9 50.19 1.87 -24.32
C TRP A 9 49.91 0.39 -24.68
N LEU A 10 50.48 -0.11 -25.77
CA LEU A 10 50.36 -1.53 -26.15
C LEU A 10 51.05 -2.46 -25.14
N GLU A 11 52.18 -2.02 -24.58
CA GLU A 11 52.89 -2.76 -23.53
C GLU A 11 52.09 -2.81 -22.21
N GLU A 12 51.44 -1.71 -21.84
CA GLU A 12 50.54 -1.65 -20.68
C GLU A 12 49.29 -2.57 -20.87
N ILE A 13 48.73 -2.63 -22.08
CA ILE A 13 47.63 -3.56 -22.39
C ILE A 13 48.09 -5.02 -22.34
N ALA A 14 49.28 -5.32 -22.86
CA ALA A 14 49.83 -6.67 -22.81
C ALA A 14 50.06 -7.12 -21.35
N ALA A 15 50.61 -6.24 -20.51
CA ALA A 15 50.80 -6.50 -19.08
C ALA A 15 49.46 -6.71 -18.35
N ALA A 16 48.44 -5.91 -18.67
CA ALA A 16 47.10 -6.07 -18.10
C ALA A 16 46.45 -7.40 -18.49
N LYS A 17 46.59 -7.82 -19.76
CA LYS A 17 46.10 -9.13 -20.23
C LYS A 17 46.81 -10.30 -19.55
N ALA A 18 48.13 -10.23 -19.40
CA ALA A 18 48.90 -11.27 -18.71
C ALA A 18 48.47 -11.40 -17.24
N LYS A 19 48.21 -10.28 -16.56
CA LYS A 19 47.71 -10.28 -15.17
C LYS A 19 46.30 -10.86 -15.04
N ALA A 20 45.43 -10.61 -16.03
CA ALA A 20 44.08 -11.19 -16.06
C ALA A 20 44.14 -12.71 -16.24
N GLN A 21 44.96 -13.21 -17.17
CA GLN A 21 45.15 -14.65 -17.39
C GLN A 21 45.74 -15.36 -16.15
N ALA A 22 46.72 -14.74 -15.47
CA ALA A 22 47.27 -15.30 -14.24
C ALA A 22 46.21 -15.44 -13.13
N LYS A 23 45.29 -14.46 -13.02
CA LYS A 23 44.20 -14.49 -12.04
C LYS A 23 43.15 -15.56 -12.37
N GLU A 24 42.88 -15.79 -13.64
CA GLU A 24 41.98 -16.85 -14.10
C GLU A 24 42.55 -18.24 -13.83
N GLN A 25 43.84 -18.45 -14.09
CA GLN A 25 44.55 -19.70 -13.73
C GLN A 25 44.55 -19.95 -12.22
N GLN A 26 44.74 -18.90 -11.40
CA GLN A 26 44.67 -19.02 -9.95
C GLN A 26 43.27 -19.42 -9.47
N GLN A 27 42.20 -18.86 -10.06
CA GLN A 27 40.82 -19.25 -9.74
C GLN A 27 40.51 -20.70 -10.13
N GLN A 28 41.03 -21.17 -11.26
CA GLN A 28 40.87 -22.57 -11.66
C GLN A 28 41.56 -23.52 -10.68
N GLN A 29 42.78 -23.20 -10.23
CA GLN A 29 43.49 -23.99 -9.22
C GLN A 29 42.76 -24.00 -7.85
N GLU A 30 42.18 -22.87 -7.43
CA GLU A 30 41.37 -22.81 -6.21
C GLU A 30 40.08 -23.65 -6.31
N GLN A 31 39.43 -23.67 -7.48
CA GLN A 31 38.28 -24.53 -7.72
C GLN A 31 38.65 -26.03 -7.71
N GLU A 32 39.78 -26.41 -8.31
CA GLU A 32 40.26 -27.79 -8.27
C GLU A 32 40.60 -28.23 -6.84
N GLN A 33 41.23 -27.36 -6.03
CA GLN A 33 41.49 -27.66 -4.62
C GLN A 33 40.19 -27.82 -3.81
N GLN A 34 39.17 -26.99 -4.05
CA GLN A 34 37.88 -27.14 -3.37
C GLN A 34 37.18 -28.45 -3.76
N GLN A 35 37.25 -28.85 -5.04
CA GLN A 35 36.67 -30.12 -5.48
C GLN A 35 37.37 -31.33 -4.84
N GLN A 36 38.70 -31.29 -4.73
CA GLN A 36 39.47 -32.36 -4.07
C GLN A 36 39.14 -32.45 -2.57
N GLN A 37 39.00 -31.33 -1.86
CA GLN A 37 38.62 -31.32 -0.45
C GLN A 37 37.20 -31.86 -0.20
N SER A 38 36.25 -31.59 -1.11
CA SER A 38 34.90 -32.14 -1.01
C SER A 38 34.83 -33.65 -1.27
N ALA A 39 35.73 -34.20 -2.10
CA ALA A 39 35.77 -35.64 -2.36
C ALA A 39 36.32 -36.42 -1.15
N GLU A 40 37.30 -35.89 -0.42
CA GLU A 40 37.86 -36.55 0.77
C GLU A 40 36.93 -36.48 1.99
N SER A 41 36.08 -35.45 2.10
CA SER A 41 35.15 -35.28 3.22
C SER A 41 33.97 -36.28 3.23
N SER A 42 33.70 -36.94 2.10
CA SER A 42 32.61 -37.93 1.97
C SER A 42 32.94 -39.35 2.47
N LYS A 43 34.15 -39.60 3.01
CA LYS A 43 34.60 -40.95 3.41
C LYS A 43 34.78 -41.22 4.92
N GLY A 44 34.34 -40.34 5.81
CA GLY A 44 34.48 -40.63 7.24
C GLY A 44 33.53 -39.86 8.15
N LEU A 45 32.43 -40.50 8.55
CA LEU A 45 31.67 -40.10 9.73
C LEU A 45 31.37 -41.33 10.60
N GLN A 46 32.25 -41.55 11.58
CA GLN A 46 31.90 -42.21 12.84
C GLN A 46 32.51 -41.39 13.99
N GLU A 47 31.61 -40.81 14.79
CA GLU A 47 31.70 -40.62 16.26
C GLU A 47 32.80 -39.72 16.86
N ARG A 48 32.44 -38.49 17.32
CA ARG A 48 32.57 -38.04 18.72
C ARG A 48 32.19 -36.56 18.98
N SER A 49 31.66 -36.39 20.20
CA SER A 49 31.32 -35.27 21.11
C SER A 49 32.15 -33.95 21.14
N PRO A 50 31.68 -32.91 21.88
CA PRO A 50 31.82 -31.49 21.54
C PRO A 50 32.80 -30.69 22.43
N GLN A 51 33.41 -29.61 21.89
CA GLN A 51 33.95 -28.48 22.68
C GLN A 51 33.89 -27.12 21.94
N GLN A 52 33.97 -26.08 22.78
CA GLN A 52 33.62 -24.64 22.71
C GLN A 52 34.54 -23.70 21.85
N PRO A 53 34.31 -22.35 21.81
CA PRO A 53 34.43 -21.51 20.60
C PRO A 53 35.67 -20.60 20.54
N THR A 54 35.91 -20.00 19.36
CA THR A 54 36.79 -18.82 19.18
C THR A 54 36.14 -17.76 18.25
N PRO A 55 36.53 -16.47 18.36
CA PRO A 55 35.79 -15.33 17.79
C PRO A 55 36.32 -14.95 16.40
N SER A 56 35.43 -14.55 15.50
CA SER A 56 35.82 -13.96 14.21
C SER A 56 35.20 -12.56 14.01
N THR A 57 36.11 -11.62 13.82
CA THR A 57 35.88 -10.25 13.36
C THR A 57 35.60 -10.27 11.86
N SER A 58 34.45 -9.77 11.43
CA SER A 58 34.13 -9.59 10.01
C SER A 58 34.02 -8.10 9.65
N LYS A 59 34.89 -7.68 8.73
CA LYS A 59 34.79 -6.42 7.99
C LYS A 59 33.85 -6.64 6.80
N THR A 60 32.77 -5.87 6.73
CA THR A 60 31.79 -5.92 5.65
C THR A 60 32.18 -4.96 4.54
N THR A 61 32.62 -5.48 3.40
CA THR A 61 32.69 -4.76 2.12
C THR A 61 31.44 -5.07 1.30
N SER A 62 30.71 -4.03 0.90
CA SER A 62 29.48 -4.10 0.12
C SER A 62 29.73 -4.68 -1.27
N ARG A 63 29.30 -5.93 -1.49
CA ARG A 63 29.38 -6.66 -2.75
C ARG A 63 28.16 -6.32 -3.60
N ALA A 64 28.37 -5.77 -4.80
CA ALA A 64 27.32 -5.54 -5.78
C ALA A 64 26.57 -6.86 -6.04
N THR A 65 25.24 -6.83 -5.96
CA THR A 65 24.36 -7.97 -6.15
C THR A 65 24.41 -8.41 -7.62
N THR A 66 25.25 -9.39 -7.92
CA THR A 66 25.21 -10.11 -9.21
C THR A 66 23.82 -10.71 -9.39
N THR A 67 23.07 -10.20 -10.37
CA THR A 67 21.74 -10.73 -10.72
C THR A 67 21.89 -12.20 -11.13
N GLN A 68 21.31 -13.11 -10.34
CA GLN A 68 21.44 -14.55 -10.56
C GLN A 68 20.40 -14.99 -11.59
N TYR A 69 20.85 -15.32 -12.81
CA TYR A 69 20.04 -15.95 -13.86
C TYR A 69 20.09 -17.48 -13.72
N GLY A 70 19.01 -18.18 -14.04
CA GLY A 70 18.92 -19.63 -13.91
C GLY A 70 17.56 -20.12 -13.43
N ILE A 71 17.52 -21.38 -12.98
CA ILE A 71 16.34 -21.98 -12.36
C ILE A 71 16.38 -21.64 -10.87
N ILE A 72 15.39 -20.88 -10.42
CA ILE A 72 15.29 -20.45 -9.02
C ILE A 72 14.19 -21.27 -8.35
N PRO A 73 14.50 -22.08 -7.33
CA PRO A 73 13.48 -22.72 -6.53
C PRO A 73 12.70 -21.64 -5.77
N SER A 74 11.39 -21.61 -6.00
CA SER A 74 10.46 -20.77 -5.28
C SER A 74 9.48 -21.66 -4.52
N TYR A 75 8.82 -21.10 -3.52
CA TYR A 75 7.83 -21.83 -2.74
C TYR A 75 6.48 -21.16 -2.94
N ASN A 76 5.51 -21.92 -3.45
CA ASN A 76 4.15 -21.40 -3.57
C ASN A 76 3.50 -21.43 -2.18
N LEU A 77 3.40 -20.24 -1.57
CA LEU A 77 2.84 -20.08 -0.23
C LEU A 77 1.38 -20.53 -0.12
N ARG A 78 0.62 -20.59 -1.24
CA ARG A 78 -0.79 -21.03 -1.26
C ARG A 78 -0.91 -22.55 -1.19
N THR A 79 -0.09 -23.27 -1.94
CA THR A 79 -0.18 -24.73 -2.05
C THR A 79 0.81 -25.47 -1.16
N ARG A 80 1.76 -24.75 -0.54
CA ARG A 80 2.94 -25.31 0.14
C ARG A 80 3.72 -26.29 -0.75
N LYS A 81 3.65 -26.11 -2.08
CA LYS A 81 4.41 -26.89 -3.04
C LYS A 81 5.61 -26.08 -3.52
N LYS A 82 6.74 -26.77 -3.63
CA LYS A 82 7.94 -26.24 -4.29
C LYS A 82 7.59 -25.99 -5.76
N GLN A 83 7.90 -24.79 -6.27
CA GLN A 83 7.70 -24.41 -7.67
C GLN A 83 8.99 -23.84 -8.22
N LEU A 84 9.42 -24.28 -9.40
CA LEU A 84 10.59 -23.72 -10.06
C LEU A 84 10.19 -22.48 -10.85
N ARG A 85 11.05 -21.46 -10.90
CA ARG A 85 10.90 -20.30 -11.79
C ARG A 85 12.14 -20.17 -12.67
N LEU A 86 11.93 -20.08 -13.98
CA LEU A 86 12.99 -19.86 -14.95
C LEU A 86 13.24 -18.36 -15.12
N VAL A 87 14.46 -17.90 -14.83
CA VAL A 87 14.90 -16.52 -15.09
C VAL A 87 15.98 -16.53 -16.17
N LEU A 88 15.63 -16.06 -17.37
CA LEU A 88 16.53 -16.01 -18.52
C LEU A 88 17.49 -14.82 -18.42
N PRO A 89 18.74 -14.95 -18.92
CA PRO A 89 19.64 -13.81 -19.06
C PRO A 89 19.07 -12.75 -20.02
N PRO A 90 19.36 -11.45 -19.81
CA PRO A 90 18.92 -10.39 -20.71
C PRO A 90 19.54 -10.58 -22.10
N GLU A 91 18.80 -10.20 -23.13
CA GLU A 91 19.27 -10.23 -24.50
C GLU A 91 20.45 -9.26 -24.70
N PRO A 92 21.48 -9.61 -25.49
CA PRO A 92 22.55 -8.69 -25.85
C PRO A 92 21.99 -7.42 -26.49
N ARG A 93 22.58 -6.27 -26.14
CA ARG A 93 22.15 -4.98 -26.69
C ARG A 93 22.59 -4.87 -28.14
N LYS A 94 21.63 -4.60 -29.03
CA LYS A 94 21.93 -4.31 -30.44
C LYS A 94 22.78 -3.04 -30.55
N PRO A 95 23.88 -3.05 -31.34
CA PRO A 95 24.70 -1.87 -31.52
C PRO A 95 23.90 -0.75 -32.20
N GLY A 96 24.18 0.49 -31.79
CA GLY A 96 23.58 1.67 -32.39
C GLY A 96 24.08 1.92 -33.82
N PRO A 97 23.34 2.66 -34.67
CA PRO A 97 23.75 2.95 -36.04
C PRO A 97 25.09 3.72 -36.14
N GLY A 98 25.51 4.42 -35.08
CA GLY A 98 26.79 5.12 -35.01
C GLY A 98 27.95 4.31 -34.40
N GLU A 99 27.72 3.08 -33.94
CA GLU A 99 28.76 2.24 -33.34
C GLU A 99 29.50 1.40 -34.39
N CYS A 100 28.95 1.30 -35.61
CA CYS A 100 29.58 0.64 -36.74
C CYS A 100 30.51 1.62 -37.49
N CYS A 101 31.78 1.22 -37.69
CA CYS A 101 32.79 1.99 -38.44
C CYS A 101 32.43 2.20 -39.93
N GLY A 102 31.54 1.38 -40.50
CA GLY A 102 31.17 1.41 -41.92
C GLY A 102 32.28 0.96 -42.90
N ASN A 103 33.44 0.52 -42.39
CA ASN A 103 34.65 0.31 -43.18
C ASN A 103 35.03 -1.18 -43.36
N ASP A 104 34.08 -2.11 -43.37
CA ASP A 104 34.34 -3.57 -43.47
C ASP A 104 35.43 -4.07 -42.49
N CYS A 105 35.39 -3.57 -41.25
CA CYS A 105 36.28 -4.01 -40.17
C CYS A 105 35.98 -5.49 -39.80
N GLU A 106 36.97 -6.39 -39.71
CA GLU A 106 36.77 -7.81 -39.31
C GLU A 106 37.53 -8.15 -38.00
N PRO A 107 36.83 -8.54 -36.90
CA PRO A 107 35.38 -8.61 -36.73
C PRO A 107 34.73 -7.23 -36.51
N CYS A 108 33.59 -6.99 -37.17
CA CYS A 108 32.78 -5.78 -37.00
C CYS A 108 31.97 -5.86 -35.69
N VAL A 109 31.58 -4.71 -35.14
CA VAL A 109 30.67 -4.65 -33.96
C VAL A 109 29.37 -5.44 -34.19
N ASN A 110 28.86 -5.44 -35.42
CA ASN A 110 27.70 -6.23 -35.79
C ASN A 110 28.00 -7.73 -35.76
N THR A 111 29.19 -8.16 -36.20
CA THR A 111 29.62 -9.56 -36.15
C THR A 111 29.64 -10.07 -34.71
N ILE A 112 30.27 -9.31 -33.81
CA ILE A 112 30.32 -9.64 -32.37
C ILE A 112 28.90 -9.72 -31.77
N TYR A 113 28.03 -8.75 -32.11
CA TYR A 113 26.64 -8.78 -31.65
C TYR A 113 25.89 -10.04 -32.09
N TRP A 114 26.06 -10.48 -33.34
CA TRP A 114 25.39 -11.68 -33.84
C TRP A 114 25.92 -12.96 -33.20
N GLU A 115 27.23 -13.04 -32.97
CA GLU A 115 27.84 -14.15 -32.22
C GLU A 115 27.33 -14.20 -30.77
N ASP A 116 27.29 -13.06 -30.09
CA ASP A 116 26.74 -12.94 -28.73
C ASP A 116 25.26 -13.29 -28.67
N LEU A 117 24.48 -12.89 -29.68
CA LEU A 117 23.06 -13.20 -29.79
C LEU A 117 22.83 -14.71 -29.97
N GLU A 118 23.66 -15.37 -30.79
CA GLU A 118 23.59 -16.81 -30.98
C GLU A 118 24.02 -17.57 -29.71
N ALA A 119 25.09 -17.12 -29.03
CA ALA A 119 25.49 -17.66 -27.74
C ALA A 119 24.39 -17.50 -26.67
N HIS A 120 23.72 -16.35 -26.64
CA HIS A 120 22.58 -16.08 -25.76
C HIS A 120 21.40 -17.01 -26.03
N ARG A 121 21.01 -17.19 -27.30
CA ARG A 121 19.93 -18.12 -27.70
C ARG A 121 20.23 -19.55 -27.28
N ASN A 122 21.45 -20.02 -27.49
CA ASN A 122 21.87 -21.35 -27.07
C ASN A 122 21.86 -21.50 -25.55
N LYS A 123 22.26 -20.45 -24.80
CA LYS A 123 22.18 -20.44 -23.33
C LYS A 123 20.74 -20.47 -22.83
N CYS A 124 19.83 -19.69 -23.41
CA CYS A 124 18.41 -19.70 -23.06
C CYS A 124 17.77 -21.06 -23.36
N ARG A 125 18.09 -21.66 -24.51
CA ARG A 125 17.61 -23.01 -24.87
C ARG A 125 18.05 -24.07 -23.86
N LYS A 126 19.32 -24.05 -23.43
CA LYS A 126 19.83 -24.96 -22.39
C LYS A 126 19.10 -24.78 -21.06
N LEU A 127 18.89 -23.53 -20.63
CA LEU A 127 18.18 -23.24 -19.38
C LEU A 127 16.70 -23.67 -19.43
N GLN A 128 16.06 -23.53 -20.59
CA GLN A 128 14.69 -24.02 -20.81
C GLN A 128 14.62 -25.55 -20.74
N GLN A 129 15.55 -26.26 -21.39
CA GLN A 129 15.63 -27.73 -21.33
C GLN A 129 15.84 -28.22 -19.90
N GLN A 130 16.77 -27.60 -19.16
CA GLN A 130 17.00 -27.93 -17.75
C GLN A 130 15.75 -27.67 -16.89
N PHE A 131 15.03 -26.58 -17.15
CA PHE A 131 13.80 -26.26 -16.43
C PHE A 131 12.70 -27.30 -16.67
N GLU A 132 12.52 -27.73 -17.92
CA GLU A 132 11.56 -28.78 -18.27
C GLU A 132 11.94 -30.13 -17.64
N GLU A 133 13.22 -30.48 -17.63
CA GLU A 133 13.73 -31.70 -16.97
C GLU A 133 13.50 -31.67 -15.46
N GLU A 134 13.80 -30.55 -14.79
CA GLU A 134 13.56 -30.40 -13.34
C GLU A 134 12.06 -30.37 -12.99
N CYS A 135 11.22 -29.75 -13.82
CA CYS A 135 9.76 -29.80 -13.66
C CYS A 135 9.24 -31.24 -13.75
N ARG A 136 9.70 -32.01 -14.74
CA ARG A 136 9.35 -33.44 -14.89
C ARG A 136 9.84 -34.28 -13.71
N ALA A 137 11.03 -33.99 -13.19
CA ALA A 137 11.56 -34.67 -12.01
C ALA A 137 10.68 -34.42 -10.76
N LEU A 138 10.27 -33.16 -10.53
CA LEU A 138 9.37 -32.81 -9.42
C LEU A 138 8.00 -33.49 -9.50
N GLU A 139 7.46 -33.67 -10.71
CA GLU A 139 6.20 -34.40 -10.91
C GLU A 139 6.34 -35.88 -10.56
N SER A 140 7.48 -36.50 -10.91
CA SER A 140 7.75 -37.91 -10.61
C SER A 140 7.97 -38.20 -9.11
N GLU A 141 8.54 -37.25 -8.36
CA GLU A 141 8.71 -37.39 -6.90
C GLU A 141 7.38 -37.26 -6.14
N GLY A 142 6.43 -36.48 -6.68
CA GLY A 142 5.13 -36.24 -6.06
C GLY A 142 4.15 -37.42 -6.13
N SER A 143 4.33 -38.36 -7.05
CA SER A 143 3.42 -39.50 -7.24
C SER A 143 3.68 -40.70 -6.32
N VAL A 144 4.88 -40.83 -5.75
CA VAL A 144 5.31 -42.07 -5.04
C VAL A 144 4.81 -42.12 -3.59
N SER A 145 4.32 -41.03 -3.00
CA SER A 145 4.00 -40.96 -1.57
C SER A 145 2.55 -41.29 -1.19
N ARG A 146 1.69 -41.72 -2.14
CA ARG A 146 0.27 -42.01 -1.86
C ARG A 146 -0.10 -43.51 -1.79
N GLU A 147 0.78 -44.42 -2.19
CA GLU A 147 0.44 -45.86 -2.24
C GLU A 147 0.78 -46.66 -0.97
N GLU A 148 1.56 -46.14 -0.01
CA GLU A 148 1.85 -46.87 1.24
C GLU A 148 0.85 -46.63 2.39
N ALA A 149 -0.17 -45.78 2.21
CA ALA A 149 -1.12 -45.44 3.28
C ALA A 149 -2.51 -46.10 3.16
N GLY A 150 -2.71 -47.09 2.28
CA GLY A 150 -4.07 -47.61 2.02
C GLY A 150 -4.17 -49.01 1.45
N SER A 151 -3.62 -50.02 2.15
CA SER A 151 -4.04 -51.42 1.96
C SER A 151 -4.96 -51.85 3.11
N ILE A 152 -6.22 -51.39 3.06
CA ILE A 152 -7.35 -52.06 3.71
C ILE A 152 -8.40 -52.32 2.63
N VAL A 153 -8.68 -53.60 2.47
CA VAL A 153 -9.53 -54.25 1.48
C VAL A 153 -10.96 -53.69 1.49
N GLY A 154 -11.47 -53.38 0.30
CA GLY A 154 -12.88 -53.03 0.07
C GLY A 154 -13.18 -53.06 -1.42
N SER A 155 -13.36 -54.26 -1.95
CA SER A 155 -13.83 -54.52 -3.31
C SER A 155 -15.27 -54.05 -3.49
N ASP A 156 -15.51 -53.11 -4.40
CA ASP A 156 -16.67 -53.15 -5.30
C ASP A 156 -16.49 -52.19 -6.49
N GLY A 157 -16.70 -52.75 -7.68
CA GLY A 157 -16.43 -52.08 -8.95
C GLY A 157 -17.51 -51.07 -9.34
N ARG A 158 -17.08 -49.91 -9.84
CA ARG A 158 -17.88 -49.12 -10.79
C ARG A 158 -16.98 -48.40 -11.79
N LYS A 159 -17.41 -48.51 -13.05
CA LYS A 159 -16.76 -48.03 -14.27
C LYS A 159 -16.65 -46.50 -14.30
N GLY A 160 -15.60 -46.05 -14.98
CA GLY A 160 -15.13 -44.67 -15.03
C GLY A 160 -16.10 -43.66 -15.63
N LEU A 161 -15.94 -42.45 -15.12
CA LEU A 161 -16.35 -41.20 -15.75
C LEU A 161 -15.09 -40.32 -15.83
N GLN A 162 -14.81 -39.78 -17.01
CA GLN A 162 -13.87 -38.68 -17.20
C GLN A 162 -14.34 -37.50 -16.34
N VAL A 163 -13.45 -36.98 -15.50
CA VAL A 163 -13.68 -35.80 -14.69
C VAL A 163 -13.00 -34.64 -15.42
N ASP A 164 -13.81 -33.74 -15.96
CA ASP A 164 -13.37 -32.39 -16.33
C ASP A 164 -12.84 -31.68 -15.08
N GLU A 165 -11.72 -30.97 -15.21
CA GLU A 165 -11.15 -30.13 -14.15
C GLU A 165 -12.04 -28.90 -13.90
N GLU A 166 -13.19 -29.10 -13.26
CA GLU A 166 -13.87 -28.02 -12.56
C GLU A 166 -13.03 -27.64 -11.33
N GLU A 167 -12.69 -26.35 -11.22
CA GLU A 167 -12.14 -25.77 -10.00
C GLU A 167 -13.13 -26.01 -8.85
N GLY A 168 -12.95 -27.13 -8.15
CA GLY A 168 -13.70 -27.47 -6.96
C GLY A 168 -13.57 -26.37 -5.93
N VAL A 169 -14.65 -25.60 -5.79
CA VAL A 169 -14.93 -24.75 -4.64
C VAL A 169 -15.09 -25.70 -3.45
N GLY A 170 -13.98 -26.11 -2.85
CA GLY A 170 -13.96 -26.87 -1.60
C GLY A 170 -14.51 -26.01 -0.48
N VAL A 171 -15.83 -26.08 -0.28
CA VAL A 171 -16.55 -25.49 0.85
C VAL A 171 -16.38 -26.42 2.05
N GLU A 172 -15.23 -26.34 2.72
CA GLU A 172 -15.12 -26.89 4.07
C GLU A 172 -14.69 -25.80 5.05
N GLY A 173 -15.68 -25.32 5.82
CA GLY A 173 -15.52 -24.89 7.21
C GLY A 173 -15.03 -23.47 7.51
N ASP A 174 -14.70 -22.64 6.51
CA ASP A 174 -14.50 -21.21 6.72
C ASP A 174 -15.69 -20.47 6.11
N ASP A 175 -16.77 -20.44 6.88
CA ASP A 175 -17.91 -19.54 6.75
C ASP A 175 -17.51 -18.07 6.90
N GLY A 176 -16.19 -17.77 6.89
CA GLY A 176 -15.51 -16.48 6.81
C GLY A 176 -16.28 -15.47 5.97
N VAL A 177 -17.24 -14.86 6.66
CA VAL A 177 -18.04 -13.75 6.22
C VAL A 177 -17.03 -12.65 5.86
N GLY A 178 -17.27 -12.02 4.71
CA GLY A 178 -16.61 -10.89 4.04
C GLY A 178 -15.09 -10.86 3.78
N LEU A 179 -14.46 -9.67 3.94
CA LEU A 179 -13.11 -9.37 3.44
C LEU A 179 -12.08 -10.42 3.88
N SER A 180 -11.47 -11.06 2.89
CA SER A 180 -10.45 -12.08 3.07
C SER A 180 -9.14 -11.65 2.43
N ILE A 181 -8.04 -11.80 3.19
CA ILE A 181 -6.69 -11.62 2.65
C ILE A 181 -6.32 -12.79 1.71
N ARG A 182 -7.02 -13.93 1.79
CA ARG A 182 -6.67 -15.16 1.06
C ARG A 182 -7.46 -15.35 -0.23
N SER A 183 -8.68 -14.83 -0.30
CA SER A 183 -9.59 -15.04 -1.41
C SER A 183 -10.25 -13.75 -1.86
N TYR A 184 -10.60 -13.69 -3.14
CA TYR A 184 -11.48 -12.65 -3.65
C TYR A 184 -12.92 -13.02 -3.31
N ARG A 185 -13.70 -12.05 -2.82
CA ARG A 185 -15.12 -12.20 -2.55
C ARG A 185 -15.91 -11.24 -3.43
N PRO A 186 -17.11 -11.61 -3.90
CA PRO A 186 -17.98 -10.71 -4.67
C PRO A 186 -18.64 -9.68 -3.75
N PHE A 187 -18.74 -8.43 -4.21
CA PHE A 187 -19.41 -7.31 -3.56
C PHE A 187 -20.32 -6.63 -4.56
N LYS A 188 -21.57 -6.38 -4.16
CA LYS A 188 -22.57 -5.73 -5.02
C LYS A 188 -22.25 -4.25 -5.15
N VAL A 189 -22.28 -3.71 -6.37
CA VAL A 189 -22.13 -2.29 -6.64
C VAL A 189 -23.48 -1.62 -6.43
N LEU A 190 -23.61 -0.85 -5.35
CA LEU A 190 -24.85 -0.17 -4.98
C LEU A 190 -25.01 1.19 -5.65
N LEU A 191 -23.90 1.88 -5.89
CA LEU A 191 -23.91 3.20 -6.54
C LEU A 191 -22.70 3.35 -7.45
N ARG A 192 -22.95 4.03 -8.57
CA ARG A 192 -21.93 4.47 -9.51
C ARG A 192 -22.25 5.88 -9.98
N GLU A 193 -21.48 6.86 -9.51
CA GLU A 193 -21.74 8.28 -9.75
C GLU A 193 -20.50 9.00 -10.29
N HIS A 194 -20.65 9.78 -11.37
CA HIS A 194 -19.56 10.62 -11.87
C HIS A 194 -19.53 11.94 -11.09
N LEU A 195 -18.46 12.15 -10.33
CA LEU A 195 -18.22 13.42 -9.62
C LEU A 195 -17.64 14.49 -10.55
N SER A 196 -16.92 14.06 -11.58
CA SER A 196 -16.42 14.89 -12.68
C SER A 196 -16.27 14.03 -13.95
N GLU A 197 -15.88 14.62 -15.08
CA GLU A 197 -15.67 13.89 -16.34
C GLU A 197 -14.69 12.72 -16.23
N ASN A 198 -13.77 12.78 -15.26
CA ASN A 198 -12.70 11.80 -15.09
C ASN A 198 -12.66 11.19 -13.67
N THR A 199 -13.68 11.40 -12.84
CA THR A 199 -13.71 10.89 -11.47
C THR A 199 -15.03 10.20 -11.19
N LEU A 200 -14.94 8.92 -10.84
CA LEU A 200 -16.08 8.06 -10.54
C LEU A 200 -16.07 7.69 -9.06
N LEU A 201 -17.20 7.91 -8.38
CA LEU A 201 -17.49 7.36 -7.07
C LEU A 201 -18.21 6.03 -7.24
N VAL A 202 -17.66 4.97 -6.64
CA VAL A 202 -18.27 3.64 -6.63
C VAL A 202 -18.54 3.25 -5.19
N VAL A 203 -19.78 2.91 -4.86
CA VAL A 203 -20.15 2.40 -3.54
C VAL A 203 -20.54 0.94 -3.67
N CYS A 204 -19.94 0.12 -2.83
CA CYS A 204 -20.21 -1.30 -2.73
C CYS A 204 -20.86 -1.63 -1.39
N ASP A 205 -21.71 -2.66 -1.41
CA ASP A 205 -22.22 -3.30 -0.22
C ASP A 205 -21.11 -4.12 0.44
N LEU A 206 -20.86 -3.92 1.73
CA LEU A 206 -20.10 -4.86 2.54
C LEU A 206 -21.09 -5.91 3.02
N PRO A 207 -20.93 -7.21 2.68
CA PRO A 207 -21.85 -8.28 3.10
C PRO A 207 -21.84 -8.55 4.62
N TYR A 208 -21.31 -7.62 5.40
CA TYR A 208 -21.17 -7.64 6.85
C TYR A 208 -22.16 -6.73 7.57
N SER A 209 -23.29 -6.36 6.96
CA SER A 209 -24.37 -5.83 7.78
C SER A 209 -24.74 -6.91 8.78
N SER A 210 -24.28 -6.70 10.01
CA SER A 210 -24.50 -7.55 11.17
C SER A 210 -25.79 -8.31 10.99
N GLN A 211 -25.70 -9.60 10.62
CA GLN A 211 -26.85 -10.45 10.77
C GLN A 211 -27.10 -10.41 12.26
N LYS A 212 -28.08 -9.59 12.62
CA LYS A 212 -28.78 -9.49 13.89
C LYS A 212 -28.36 -10.67 14.75
N GLU A 213 -27.38 -10.47 15.62
CA GLU A 213 -27.31 -11.30 16.82
C GLU A 213 -28.60 -10.97 17.56
N THR A 214 -29.69 -11.68 17.24
CA THR A 214 -30.99 -11.58 17.89
C THR A 214 -30.95 -12.09 19.33
N ASN A 215 -29.75 -12.41 19.86
CA ASN A 215 -29.55 -12.65 21.28
C ASN A 215 -29.53 -11.30 22.01
N GLN A 216 -30.66 -10.96 22.61
CA GLN A 216 -30.94 -9.71 23.34
C GLN A 216 -30.00 -9.41 24.53
N ASP A 217 -29.08 -10.31 24.90
CA ASP A 217 -28.30 -10.20 26.14
C ASP A 217 -26.79 -9.91 25.95
N SER A 218 -26.24 -9.98 24.73
CA SER A 218 -24.85 -9.61 24.48
C SER A 218 -24.76 -8.18 23.95
N ARG A 219 -24.31 -7.24 24.80
CA ARG A 219 -23.98 -5.87 24.37
C ARG A 219 -23.09 -5.94 23.12
N PRO A 220 -23.51 -5.37 21.98
CA PRO A 220 -22.75 -5.47 20.74
C PRO A 220 -21.38 -4.84 20.94
N SER A 221 -20.33 -5.63 20.74
CA SER A 221 -18.95 -5.14 20.74
C SER A 221 -18.74 -4.29 19.48
N ARG A 222 -19.14 -3.01 19.58
CA ARG A 222 -19.11 -1.97 18.55
C ARG A 222 -17.70 -1.58 18.05
N THR A 223 -16.67 -2.39 18.29
CA THR A 223 -15.28 -1.92 18.29
C THR A 223 -14.37 -2.46 17.18
N ARG A 224 -14.85 -3.29 16.24
CA ARG A 224 -13.93 -4.05 15.37
C ARG A 224 -13.53 -3.41 14.03
N THR A 225 -14.40 -2.71 13.31
CA THR A 225 -14.07 -2.29 11.92
C THR A 225 -13.34 -0.95 11.82
N ASN A 226 -13.47 -0.06 12.80
CA ASN A 226 -12.84 1.28 12.77
C ASN A 226 -11.35 1.31 13.14
N LYS A 227 -10.68 0.16 13.33
CA LYS A 227 -9.27 0.16 13.79
C LYS A 227 -8.24 0.05 12.69
N GLU A 228 -8.63 -0.37 11.48
CA GLU A 228 -7.66 -0.56 10.42
C GLU A 228 -7.57 0.70 9.56
N THR A 229 -6.46 1.41 9.73
CA THR A 229 -6.03 2.51 8.87
C THR A 229 -4.95 2.02 7.92
N LEU A 230 -4.72 2.72 6.80
CA LEU A 230 -3.68 2.37 5.83
C LEU A 230 -3.81 0.93 5.30
N PHE A 231 -5.03 0.52 5.00
CA PHE A 231 -5.23 -0.71 4.26
C PHE A 231 -5.76 -0.41 2.86
N HIS A 232 -5.34 -1.25 1.93
CA HIS A 232 -5.82 -1.25 0.57
C HIS A 232 -6.64 -2.52 0.34
N LEU A 233 -7.53 -2.47 -0.64
CA LEU A 233 -8.19 -3.63 -1.19
C LEU A 233 -7.71 -3.85 -2.61
N LEU A 234 -7.52 -5.11 -2.97
CA LEU A 234 -7.31 -5.52 -4.33
C LEU A 234 -8.66 -5.76 -4.97
N ILE A 235 -8.95 -5.00 -6.03
CA ILE A 235 -10.13 -5.20 -6.86
C ILE A 235 -9.69 -5.99 -8.09
N ARG A 236 -10.31 -7.15 -8.29
CA ARG A 236 -10.07 -8.04 -9.43
C ARG A 236 -11.20 -7.91 -10.45
N PHE A 237 -10.78 -7.99 -11.68
CA PHE A 237 -11.53 -7.68 -12.88
C PHE A 237 -11.21 -8.72 -13.95
N GLN A 238 -12.21 -9.25 -14.65
CA GLN A 238 -11.99 -10.13 -15.79
C GLN A 238 -12.03 -9.32 -17.10
N GLN A 239 -10.95 -9.35 -17.87
CA GLN A 239 -10.86 -8.66 -19.15
C GLN A 239 -11.62 -9.47 -20.23
N GLN A 240 -12.51 -8.81 -20.97
CA GLN A 240 -13.46 -9.48 -21.87
C GLN A 240 -12.80 -10.19 -23.06
N ALA A 241 -11.63 -9.71 -23.51
CA ALA A 241 -11.03 -10.16 -24.76
C ALA A 241 -10.25 -11.49 -24.64
N ASP A 242 -9.65 -11.76 -23.49
CA ASP A 242 -8.67 -12.84 -23.29
C ASP A 242 -8.92 -13.67 -22.02
N GLY A 243 -9.93 -13.30 -21.22
CA GLY A 243 -10.20 -13.93 -19.94
C GLY A 243 -9.14 -13.66 -18.87
N GLN A 244 -8.16 -12.77 -19.13
CA GLN A 244 -7.13 -12.44 -18.14
C GLN A 244 -7.74 -11.63 -17.00
N PHE A 245 -7.20 -11.84 -15.79
CA PHE A 245 -7.63 -11.10 -14.62
C PHE A 245 -6.71 -9.90 -14.37
N LEU A 246 -7.28 -8.69 -14.45
CA LEU A 246 -6.62 -7.47 -14.01
C LEU A 246 -6.88 -7.29 -12.50
N THR A 247 -5.83 -6.96 -11.74
CA THR A 247 -5.95 -6.67 -10.30
C THR A 247 -5.32 -5.32 -10.01
N ARG A 248 -6.02 -4.46 -9.27
CA ARG A 248 -5.55 -3.13 -8.88
C ARG A 248 -5.86 -2.84 -7.41
N ALA A 249 -4.96 -2.10 -6.75
CA ALA A 249 -5.15 -1.68 -5.37
C ALA A 249 -5.98 -0.40 -5.30
N PHE A 250 -6.90 -0.34 -4.34
CA PHE A 250 -7.73 0.82 -4.04
C PHE A 250 -7.81 1.00 -2.54
N THR A 251 -7.79 2.25 -2.09
CA THR A 251 -8.01 2.58 -0.68
C THR A 251 -9.47 2.97 -0.48
N PRO A 252 -10.23 2.27 0.35
CA PRO A 252 -11.62 2.62 0.59
C PRO A 252 -11.77 3.91 1.39
N LEU A 253 -12.84 4.64 1.11
CA LEU A 253 -13.23 5.86 1.82
C LEU A 253 -14.36 5.57 2.80
N ASN A 254 -14.33 6.27 3.94
CA ASN A 254 -15.39 6.22 4.93
C ASN A 254 -16.55 7.14 4.53
N LEU A 255 -17.68 6.55 4.13
CA LEU A 255 -18.88 7.28 3.67
C LEU A 255 -19.55 8.11 4.77
N SER A 256 -19.39 7.73 6.03
CA SER A 256 -20.05 8.43 7.16
C SER A 256 -19.66 9.92 7.23
N ARG A 257 -18.54 10.30 6.60
CA ARG A 257 -17.93 11.63 6.73
C ARG A 257 -17.66 12.35 5.42
N LEU A 258 -18.03 11.75 4.28
CA LEU A 258 -18.11 12.52 3.04
C LEU A 258 -19.15 13.63 3.20
N THR A 259 -18.93 14.74 2.51
CA THR A 259 -19.77 15.94 2.57
C THR A 259 -21.25 15.61 2.33
N GLN A 260 -22.13 16.43 2.93
CA GLN A 260 -23.57 16.32 2.71
C GLN A 260 -23.93 16.38 1.22
N GLU A 261 -23.17 17.10 0.40
CA GLU A 261 -23.39 17.17 -1.04
C GLU A 261 -23.27 15.80 -1.71
N ILE A 262 -22.20 15.05 -1.41
CA ILE A 262 -22.03 13.66 -1.89
C ILE A 262 -23.15 12.77 -1.33
N LYS A 263 -23.50 12.93 -0.05
CA LYS A 263 -24.58 12.15 0.58
C LYS A 263 -25.96 12.44 -0.04
N VAL A 264 -26.23 13.67 -0.43
CA VAL A 264 -27.50 14.08 -1.04
C VAL A 264 -27.65 13.48 -2.44
N LYS A 265 -26.56 13.39 -3.22
CA LYS A 265 -26.59 12.73 -4.53
C LYS A 265 -26.78 11.21 -4.40
N VAL A 266 -26.04 10.58 -3.48
CA VAL A 266 -26.18 9.14 -3.14
C VAL A 266 -27.62 8.77 -2.75
N THR A 267 -28.32 9.63 -2.02
CA THR A 267 -29.68 9.36 -1.50
C THR A 267 -30.79 9.59 -2.52
N ARG A 268 -30.58 10.42 -3.55
CA ARG A 268 -31.63 10.75 -4.54
C ARG A 268 -31.83 9.67 -5.61
N GLU A 269 -30.78 8.96 -6.01
CA GLU A 269 -30.85 8.02 -7.14
C GLU A 269 -31.21 6.58 -6.74
N GLY A 270 -31.09 6.22 -5.46
CA GLY A 270 -31.52 4.91 -4.94
C GLY A 270 -33.04 4.74 -4.82
N GLY A 271 -33.84 5.77 -5.10
CA GLY A 271 -35.30 5.70 -5.20
C GLY A 271 -35.72 5.53 -6.65
N GLY A 272 -35.98 4.29 -7.06
CA GLY A 272 -36.34 3.94 -8.43
C GLY A 272 -37.39 4.87 -9.07
N SER A 273 -37.13 5.24 -10.32
CA SER A 273 -37.95 6.07 -11.20
C SER A 273 -39.22 5.37 -11.70
N GLY A 274 -39.94 4.71 -10.80
CA GLY A 274 -41.29 4.25 -11.03
C GLY A 274 -42.26 5.43 -11.03
N ARG A 275 -42.45 6.04 -12.20
CA ARG A 275 -43.50 7.04 -12.48
C ARG A 275 -44.88 6.39 -12.33
N ARG A 276 -45.37 6.26 -11.09
CA ARG A 276 -46.78 6.08 -10.76
C ARG A 276 -47.11 6.99 -9.58
N ASP A 277 -48.18 7.75 -9.73
CA ASP A 277 -48.65 8.80 -8.83
C ASP A 277 -48.65 8.37 -7.36
N ILE A 278 -47.81 8.99 -6.54
CA ILE A 278 -47.89 8.89 -5.07
C ILE A 278 -47.56 10.26 -4.47
N ASP A 279 -48.62 11.03 -4.21
CA ASP A 279 -48.69 12.21 -3.31
C ASP A 279 -48.44 11.83 -1.82
N GLY A 280 -47.57 10.85 -1.55
CA GLY A 280 -47.48 10.19 -0.25
C GLY A 280 -46.10 9.75 0.22
N LEU A 281 -45.05 9.83 -0.62
CA LEU A 281 -43.68 9.62 -0.13
C LEU A 281 -43.14 10.93 0.46
N LYS A 282 -43.50 11.16 1.72
CA LYS A 282 -42.75 12.05 2.62
C LYS A 282 -41.27 11.75 2.44
N TYR A 283 -40.50 12.79 2.11
CA TYR A 283 -39.05 12.82 2.19
C TYR A 283 -38.58 12.01 3.40
N ARG A 284 -38.07 10.80 3.16
CA ARG A 284 -37.30 10.10 4.18
C ARG A 284 -36.09 10.98 4.45
N THR A 285 -36.08 11.56 5.64
CA THR A 285 -34.99 12.41 6.12
C THR A 285 -33.68 11.64 6.02
N VAL A 286 -32.60 12.36 5.70
CA VAL A 286 -31.22 11.86 5.55
C VAL A 286 -30.79 10.96 6.71
N ASP A 287 -31.41 11.11 7.88
CA ASP A 287 -31.18 10.30 9.09
C ASP A 287 -31.65 8.83 8.99
N GLU A 288 -32.62 8.47 8.14
CA GLU A 288 -33.02 7.05 7.97
C GLU A 288 -32.05 6.29 7.06
N VAL A 289 -31.41 6.96 6.09
CA VAL A 289 -30.33 6.37 5.28
C VAL A 289 -29.02 6.28 6.07
N GLY A 290 -28.87 7.12 7.11
CA GLY A 290 -27.73 7.15 8.01
C GLY A 290 -27.39 5.80 8.67
N ARG A 291 -28.39 4.93 8.90
CA ARG A 291 -28.20 3.62 9.55
C ARG A 291 -27.62 2.51 8.65
N GLY A 292 -27.30 2.81 7.39
CA GLY A 292 -26.79 1.81 6.43
C GLY A 292 -25.39 2.08 5.86
N PHE A 293 -24.67 3.11 6.33
CA PHE A 293 -23.35 3.44 5.78
C PHE A 293 -22.20 2.65 6.41
N GLU A 294 -22.38 2.10 7.62
CA GLU A 294 -21.37 1.28 8.29
C GLU A 294 -21.05 -0.01 7.51
N ASP A 295 -22.03 -0.47 6.72
CA ASP A 295 -21.95 -1.67 5.90
C ASP A 295 -21.68 -1.34 4.43
N ARG A 296 -21.12 -0.16 4.14
CA ARG A 296 -20.83 0.25 2.78
C ARG A 296 -19.41 0.75 2.65
N MET A 297 -18.85 0.53 1.48
CA MET A 297 -17.49 0.93 1.16
C MET A 297 -17.49 1.75 -0.11
N ALA A 298 -16.82 2.91 -0.08
CA ALA A 298 -16.70 3.77 -1.24
C ALA A 298 -15.28 3.77 -1.81
N PHE A 299 -15.19 3.94 -3.11
CA PHE A 299 -13.94 4.09 -3.84
C PHE A 299 -14.03 5.32 -4.75
N LEU A 300 -13.02 6.18 -4.71
CA LEU A 300 -12.79 7.17 -5.75
C LEU A 300 -11.88 6.59 -6.83
N VAL A 301 -12.35 6.64 -8.06
CA VAL A 301 -11.68 6.04 -9.21
C VAL A 301 -11.40 7.13 -10.25
N LYS A 302 -10.12 7.29 -10.61
CA LYS A 302 -9.72 8.15 -11.73
C LYS A 302 -9.95 7.41 -13.03
N LEU A 303 -10.72 8.01 -13.93
CA LEU A 303 -10.96 7.50 -15.27
C LEU A 303 -9.97 8.15 -16.25
N TYR A 304 -9.02 7.37 -16.73
CA TYR A 304 -8.08 7.78 -17.77
C TYR A 304 -8.72 7.65 -19.17
N PRO A 305 -8.36 8.50 -20.15
CA PRO A 305 -8.86 8.38 -21.51
C PRO A 305 -8.68 6.96 -22.07
N SER A 306 -9.66 6.48 -22.82
CA SER A 306 -9.62 5.15 -23.45
C SER A 306 -8.59 5.13 -24.60
N PRO A 307 -7.89 3.99 -24.84
CA PRO A 307 -7.99 2.73 -24.12
C PRO A 307 -7.19 2.73 -22.81
N HIS A 308 -7.86 2.35 -21.72
CA HIS A 308 -7.22 2.13 -20.42
C HIS A 308 -7.98 1.06 -19.64
N ALA A 309 -7.42 -0.14 -19.56
CA ALA A 309 -8.10 -1.34 -19.07
C ALA A 309 -8.86 -1.12 -17.74
N THR A 310 -8.23 -0.56 -16.71
CA THR A 310 -8.92 -0.30 -15.43
C THR A 310 -10.10 0.66 -15.60
N SER A 311 -9.92 1.75 -16.37
CA SER A 311 -10.95 2.78 -16.51
C SER A 311 -12.10 2.33 -17.38
N ASP A 312 -11.80 1.58 -18.45
CA ASP A 312 -12.82 0.99 -19.33
C ASP A 312 -13.68 -0.03 -18.57
N MET A 313 -13.10 -0.73 -17.60
CA MET A 313 -13.85 -1.63 -16.74
C MET A 313 -14.77 -0.92 -15.75
N PHE A 314 -14.32 0.16 -15.11
CA PHE A 314 -15.21 0.99 -14.29
C PHE A 314 -16.25 1.76 -15.12
N ARG A 315 -15.97 2.01 -16.41
CA ARG A 315 -16.97 2.52 -17.35
C ARG A 315 -18.05 1.48 -17.66
N ALA A 316 -17.67 0.22 -17.79
CA ALA A 316 -18.58 -0.90 -18.07
C ALA A 316 -19.30 -1.44 -16.83
N LEU A 317 -18.89 -1.03 -15.63
CA LEU A 317 -19.52 -1.43 -14.37
C LEU A 317 -20.95 -0.90 -14.29
N GLU A 318 -21.91 -1.78 -14.03
CA GLU A 318 -23.32 -1.47 -13.85
C GLU A 318 -23.67 -1.44 -12.35
N VAL A 319 -24.77 -0.78 -12.00
CA VAL A 319 -25.32 -0.85 -10.63
C VAL A 319 -26.08 -2.17 -10.48
N TYR A 320 -25.90 -2.85 -9.35
CA TYR A 320 -26.59 -4.09 -9.04
C TYR A 320 -28.08 -3.80 -8.78
N ALA A 321 -28.97 -4.40 -9.57
CA ALA A 321 -30.41 -4.30 -9.39
C ALA A 321 -30.93 -5.47 -8.54
N GLU A 322 -31.67 -5.19 -7.47
CA GLU A 322 -32.23 -6.21 -6.56
C GLU A 322 -33.57 -6.80 -7.06
N ASP A 323 -34.14 -6.25 -8.14
CA ASP A 323 -35.54 -6.45 -8.50
C ASP A 323 -35.90 -7.81 -9.14
N ASP A 324 -34.95 -8.74 -9.31
CA ASP A 324 -35.17 -10.00 -10.05
C ASP A 324 -35.17 -11.27 -9.19
N ASP A 325 -35.15 -11.17 -7.85
CA ASP A 325 -35.27 -12.33 -6.95
C ASP A 325 -36.68 -13.00 -6.97
N GLY A 326 -37.59 -12.50 -7.82
CA GLY A 326 -39.02 -12.80 -7.85
C GLY A 326 -39.53 -13.67 -9.00
N GLY A 327 -38.91 -14.84 -9.26
CA GLY A 327 -39.72 -16.02 -9.63
C GLY A 327 -39.91 -16.42 -11.10
N SER A 328 -39.13 -15.92 -12.07
CA SER A 328 -39.16 -16.50 -13.42
C SER A 328 -38.14 -17.64 -13.57
N GLN A 329 -38.57 -18.89 -13.32
CA GLN A 329 -37.81 -20.13 -13.57
C GLN A 329 -37.66 -20.44 -15.08
N SER A 330 -37.25 -19.46 -15.91
CA SER A 330 -36.87 -19.75 -17.29
C SER A 330 -35.44 -20.29 -17.30
N GLY A 331 -35.30 -21.60 -17.48
CA GLY A 331 -34.08 -22.38 -17.25
C GLY A 331 -32.93 -22.21 -18.26
N ASP A 332 -32.44 -20.98 -18.46
CA ASP A 332 -31.17 -20.73 -19.16
C ASP A 332 -30.09 -20.23 -18.18
N SER A 333 -29.39 -21.18 -17.56
CA SER A 333 -28.39 -20.95 -16.51
C SER A 333 -27.20 -20.09 -16.97
N ASP A 334 -26.96 -20.00 -18.27
CA ASP A 334 -25.84 -19.26 -18.83
C ASP A 334 -26.11 -17.76 -18.93
N GLU A 335 -27.37 -17.36 -19.16
CA GLU A 335 -27.74 -15.94 -19.22
C GLU A 335 -27.77 -15.32 -17.82
N GLU A 336 -28.25 -16.06 -16.83
CA GLU A 336 -28.26 -15.64 -15.41
C GLU A 336 -26.83 -15.41 -14.89
N ASN A 337 -25.91 -16.33 -15.19
CA ASN A 337 -24.48 -16.19 -14.87
C ASN A 337 -23.80 -14.99 -15.57
N ARG A 338 -24.30 -14.56 -16.73
CA ARG A 338 -23.79 -13.36 -17.43
C ARG A 338 -24.33 -12.07 -16.83
N ARG A 339 -25.61 -12.03 -16.44
CA ARG A 339 -26.22 -10.85 -15.80
C ARG A 339 -25.64 -10.58 -14.42
N MET A 340 -25.42 -11.62 -13.60
CA MET A 340 -24.85 -11.46 -12.26
C MET A 340 -23.44 -10.83 -12.25
N LYS A 341 -22.71 -10.84 -13.36
CA LYS A 341 -21.32 -10.34 -13.42
C LYS A 341 -21.19 -8.82 -13.59
N LYS A 342 -22.21 -8.12 -14.08
CA LYS A 342 -22.04 -6.70 -14.48
C LYS A 342 -22.09 -5.70 -13.33
N GLY A 343 -22.68 -6.07 -12.19
CA GLY A 343 -22.81 -5.23 -11.00
C GLY A 343 -22.04 -5.76 -9.78
N VAL A 344 -21.02 -6.59 -9.98
CA VAL A 344 -20.27 -7.24 -8.90
C VAL A 344 -18.78 -6.95 -9.02
N LEU A 345 -18.17 -6.48 -7.93
CA LEU A 345 -16.73 -6.32 -7.80
C LEU A 345 -16.15 -7.44 -6.94
N PHE A 346 -15.03 -8.02 -7.38
CA PHE A 346 -14.32 -9.02 -6.60
C PHE A 346 -13.24 -8.34 -5.77
N LEU A 347 -13.43 -8.27 -4.45
CA LEU A 347 -12.50 -7.61 -3.54
C LEU A 347 -11.70 -8.62 -2.71
N ARG A 348 -10.45 -8.29 -2.43
CA ARG A 348 -9.55 -9.04 -1.53
C ARG A 348 -8.80 -8.06 -0.63
N GLY A 349 -8.74 -8.34 0.66
CA GLY A 349 -8.05 -7.53 1.65
C GLY A 349 -8.57 -7.79 3.06
N PRO A 350 -8.20 -7.00 4.07
CA PRO A 350 -7.31 -5.81 4.00
C PRO A 350 -5.87 -6.18 3.60
N ILE A 351 -5.27 -5.39 2.70
CA ILE A 351 -3.85 -5.49 2.35
C ILE A 351 -3.10 -4.33 2.99
N GLN A 352 -2.11 -4.67 3.82
CA GLN A 352 -1.20 -3.73 4.45
C GLN A 352 0.23 -4.06 4.02
N THR A 353 1.15 -3.09 4.10
CA THR A 353 2.56 -3.40 3.87
C THR A 353 3.06 -4.37 4.95
N GLY A 354 4.08 -5.17 4.64
CA GLY A 354 4.66 -6.10 5.63
C GLY A 354 5.14 -5.37 6.90
N ARG A 355 5.63 -4.13 6.74
CA ARG A 355 6.08 -3.25 7.82
C ARG A 355 4.91 -2.80 8.69
N ASP A 356 3.81 -2.34 8.08
CA ASP A 356 2.60 -1.94 8.82
C ASP A 356 2.00 -3.12 9.56
N ARG A 357 1.98 -4.31 8.94
CA ARG A 357 1.50 -5.53 9.57
C ARG A 357 2.36 -5.93 10.78
N GLN A 358 3.68 -5.92 10.64
CA GLN A 358 4.60 -6.25 11.73
C GLN A 358 4.44 -5.26 12.89
N ARG A 359 4.25 -3.98 12.58
CA ARG A 359 4.01 -2.95 13.59
C ARG A 359 2.67 -3.14 14.29
N ASN A 360 1.60 -3.37 13.53
CA ASN A 360 0.27 -3.67 14.10
C ASN A 360 0.33 -4.90 15.02
N GLN A 361 1.12 -5.92 14.65
CA GLN A 361 1.37 -7.08 15.51
C GLN A 361 2.11 -6.71 16.79
N GLN A 362 3.20 -5.93 16.71
CA GLN A 362 3.93 -5.47 17.90
C GLN A 362 3.05 -4.65 18.85
N TYR A 363 2.15 -3.81 18.32
CA TYR A 363 1.20 -3.07 19.13
C TYR A 363 0.19 -3.98 19.83
N MET A 364 -0.39 -4.94 19.10
CA MET A 364 -1.31 -5.92 19.68
C MET A 364 -0.63 -6.74 20.78
N GLU A 365 0.65 -7.11 20.59
CA GLU A 365 1.46 -7.77 21.60
C GLU A 365 1.70 -6.88 22.83
N LEU A 366 2.02 -5.60 22.64
CA LEU A 366 2.20 -4.61 23.72
C LEU A 366 0.90 -4.36 24.52
N GLU A 367 -0.25 -4.25 23.84
CA GLU A 367 -1.57 -4.12 24.50
C GLU A 367 -1.89 -5.37 25.34
N SER A 368 -1.64 -6.56 24.79
CA SER A 368 -1.86 -7.83 25.50
C SER A 368 -0.90 -8.04 26.69
N SER A 369 0.30 -7.47 26.62
CA SER A 369 1.31 -7.58 27.68
C SER A 369 1.08 -6.56 28.80
N SER A 370 0.68 -5.34 28.45
CA SER A 370 0.48 -4.24 29.41
C SER A 370 -0.67 -4.51 30.38
N SER A 371 -1.65 -5.32 29.97
CA SER A 371 -2.79 -5.71 30.81
C SER A 371 -2.41 -6.65 31.96
N ASN A 372 -1.25 -7.33 31.91
CA ASN A 372 -0.79 -8.23 32.98
C ASN A 372 0.21 -7.59 33.96
N THR A 373 1.02 -6.60 33.53
CA THR A 373 2.15 -6.10 34.34
C THR A 373 1.81 -4.89 35.23
N LEU A 374 0.66 -4.24 35.01
CA LEU A 374 0.26 -3.03 35.75
C LEU A 374 -0.26 -3.26 37.18
N ARG A 375 -0.09 -4.47 37.76
CA ARG A 375 -0.62 -4.81 39.09
C ARG A 375 0.38 -4.79 40.25
N MET A 376 1.69 -4.57 40.06
CA MET A 376 2.66 -4.86 41.14
C MET A 376 3.60 -3.73 41.61
N ASP A 377 3.71 -2.56 40.98
CA ASP A 377 4.60 -1.49 41.51
C ASP A 377 3.97 -0.11 41.41
N SER A 378 3.35 0.36 42.51
CA SER A 378 2.71 1.68 42.62
C SER A 378 3.48 2.70 43.48
N THR A 379 4.72 2.39 43.89
CA THR A 379 5.42 3.19 44.91
C THR A 379 6.60 4.03 44.42
N THR A 380 7.03 3.91 43.17
CA THR A 380 8.08 4.78 42.63
C THR A 380 7.47 6.01 41.94
N LYS A 381 7.69 7.20 42.52
CA LYS A 381 7.37 8.51 41.93
C LYS A 381 8.20 8.74 40.66
N GLY A 382 7.84 8.05 39.57
CA GLY A 382 8.44 8.23 38.26
C GLY A 382 8.11 9.63 37.76
N THR A 383 9.15 10.39 37.39
CA THR A 383 8.97 11.65 36.68
C THR A 383 8.15 11.38 35.41
N PRO A 384 7.15 12.22 35.08
CA PRO A 384 6.34 12.03 33.90
C PRO A 384 7.25 12.00 32.68
N ARG A 385 7.22 10.89 31.92
CA ARG A 385 7.94 10.79 30.65
C ARG A 385 7.44 11.91 29.75
N ARG A 386 8.33 12.83 29.37
CA ARG A 386 8.01 13.87 28.38
C ARG A 386 7.67 13.16 27.07
N TYR A 387 6.44 13.32 26.61
CA TYR A 387 6.00 12.81 25.32
C TYR A 387 6.78 13.52 24.21
N LYS A 388 7.45 12.76 23.34
CA LYS A 388 8.08 13.29 22.15
C LYS A 388 7.00 13.87 21.24
N ARG A 389 7.22 15.08 20.72
CA ARG A 389 6.33 15.67 19.71
C ARG A 389 6.37 14.80 18.46
N LYS A 390 5.20 14.45 17.93
CA LYS A 390 5.07 13.62 16.73
C LYS A 390 4.52 14.47 15.60
N ARG A 391 5.21 14.49 14.46
CA ARG A 391 4.80 15.23 13.27
C ARG A 391 4.70 14.28 12.08
N ILE A 392 3.62 14.42 11.32
CA ILE A 392 3.39 13.61 10.11
C ILE A 392 3.43 14.52 8.90
N VAL A 393 4.23 14.18 7.89
CA VAL A 393 4.27 14.89 6.61
C VAL A 393 3.80 13.94 5.52
N MET A 394 2.70 14.29 4.88
CA MET A 394 2.07 13.53 3.82
C MET A 394 2.34 14.21 2.47
N ILE A 395 2.86 13.45 1.51
CA ILE A 395 3.15 13.94 0.15
C ILE A 395 2.38 13.06 -0.82
N ALA A 396 1.32 13.61 -1.40
CA ALA A 396 0.41 12.88 -2.27
C ALA A 396 0.39 13.45 -3.69
N ALA A 397 0.14 12.59 -4.68
CA ALA A 397 -0.16 13.02 -6.05
C ALA A 397 -1.36 12.27 -6.64
N GLY A 398 -2.31 13.01 -7.23
CA GLY A 398 -3.50 12.44 -7.87
C GLY A 398 -4.33 11.56 -6.94
N SER A 399 -4.54 10.29 -7.32
CA SER A 399 -5.28 9.33 -6.50
C SER A 399 -4.54 8.87 -5.24
N GLY A 400 -3.25 9.17 -5.10
CA GLY A 400 -2.46 8.88 -3.89
C GLY A 400 -2.92 9.65 -2.64
N ILE A 401 -3.96 10.48 -2.75
CA ILE A 401 -4.61 11.14 -1.63
C ILE A 401 -5.46 10.17 -0.78
N THR A 402 -6.00 9.09 -1.35
CA THR A 402 -6.95 8.23 -0.64
C THR A 402 -6.36 7.53 0.59
N PRO A 403 -5.08 7.05 0.59
CA PRO A 403 -4.43 6.57 1.81
C PRO A 403 -4.19 7.67 2.84
N MET A 404 -3.78 8.87 2.39
CA MET A 404 -3.54 10.01 3.28
C MET A 404 -4.83 10.44 3.97
N TYR A 405 -5.94 10.43 3.24
CA TYR A 405 -7.25 10.74 3.77
C TYR A 405 -7.70 9.76 4.87
N GLN A 406 -7.41 8.46 4.72
CA GLN A 406 -7.66 7.49 5.80
C GLN A 406 -6.89 7.83 7.09
N VAL A 407 -5.63 8.26 6.97
CA VAL A 407 -4.82 8.66 8.14
C VAL A 407 -5.36 9.93 8.78
N LEU A 408 -5.68 10.95 7.98
CA LEU A 408 -6.30 12.19 8.48
C LEU A 408 -7.61 11.92 9.21
N HIS A 409 -8.45 11.05 8.67
CA HIS A 409 -9.71 10.67 9.29
C HIS A 409 -9.50 9.96 10.63
N ALA A 410 -8.54 9.04 10.69
CA ALA A 410 -8.23 8.32 11.92
C ALA A 410 -7.69 9.22 13.03
N LEU A 411 -6.79 10.15 12.68
CA LEU A 411 -6.29 11.18 13.58
C LEU A 411 -7.44 12.02 14.17
N HIS A 412 -8.38 12.42 13.33
CA HIS A 412 -9.52 13.23 13.73
C HIS A 412 -10.52 12.47 14.61
N ASP A 413 -10.85 11.22 14.27
CA ASP A 413 -11.73 10.39 15.10
C ASP A 413 -11.12 10.12 16.48
N GLN A 414 -9.81 9.95 16.54
CA GLN A 414 -9.08 9.78 17.80
C GLN A 414 -9.15 11.03 18.68
N GLN A 415 -9.02 12.23 18.11
CA GLN A 415 -9.20 13.48 18.87
C GLN A 415 -10.60 13.59 19.45
N HIS A 416 -11.64 13.25 18.66
CA HIS A 416 -13.01 13.27 19.16
C HIS A 416 -13.22 12.28 20.31
N GLN A 417 -12.64 11.08 20.22
CA GLN A 417 -12.70 10.11 21.32
C GLN A 417 -12.01 10.64 22.58
N GLN A 418 -10.83 11.26 22.44
CA GLN A 418 -10.12 11.87 23.58
C GLN A 418 -10.94 13.00 24.24
N GLN A 419 -11.59 13.85 23.45
CA GLN A 419 -12.47 14.91 23.97
C GLN A 419 -13.67 14.33 24.73
N GLN A 420 -14.31 13.28 24.19
CA GLN A 420 -15.42 12.60 24.87
C GLN A 420 -14.99 11.98 26.20
N HIS A 421 -13.83 11.31 26.24
CA HIS A 421 -13.31 10.74 27.47
C HIS A 421 -13.04 11.79 28.55
N ILE A 422 -12.48 12.95 28.19
CA ILE A 422 -12.22 14.03 29.15
C ILE A 422 -13.53 14.58 29.73
N SER A 423 -14.55 14.80 28.89
CA SER A 423 -15.87 15.27 29.36
C SER A 423 -16.57 14.27 30.30
N SER A 424 -16.35 12.97 30.12
CA SER A 424 -16.95 11.94 30.97
C SER A 424 -16.29 11.81 32.35
N ARG A 425 -15.00 12.20 32.47
CA ARG A 425 -14.22 12.01 33.70
C ARG A 425 -14.58 12.99 34.82
N GLU A 426 -15.20 14.11 34.48
CA GLU A 426 -15.76 15.05 35.47
C GLU A 426 -16.90 14.43 36.29
N GLY A 427 -17.42 13.26 35.89
CA GLY A 427 -18.45 12.49 36.61
C GLY A 427 -17.98 11.65 37.82
N GLY A 428 -16.72 11.73 38.25
CA GLY A 428 -16.28 11.21 39.55
C GLY A 428 -16.04 9.70 39.68
N ALA A 429 -16.16 8.93 38.60
CA ALA A 429 -15.75 7.52 38.58
C ALA A 429 -14.35 7.39 37.96
N GLU A 430 -13.33 7.16 38.79
CA GLU A 430 -11.99 6.75 38.34
C GLU A 430 -12.03 5.31 37.80
N GLU A 431 -12.64 5.12 36.64
CA GLU A 431 -12.45 3.89 35.90
C GLU A 431 -11.03 3.93 35.33
N LYS A 432 -10.19 2.99 35.78
CA LYS A 432 -8.84 2.75 35.26
C LYS A 432 -8.97 2.16 33.85
N ASP A 433 -9.40 2.97 32.90
CA ASP A 433 -9.44 2.56 31.51
C ASP A 433 -7.99 2.42 31.04
N GLY A 434 -7.62 1.18 30.72
CA GLY A 434 -6.26 0.83 30.33
C GLY A 434 -5.89 1.63 29.10
N GLY A 435 -5.01 2.64 29.29
CA GLY A 435 -4.64 3.64 28.29
C GLY A 435 -4.42 3.02 26.92
N ARG A 436 -5.45 3.12 26.08
CA ARG A 436 -5.47 2.51 24.76
C ARG A 436 -4.51 3.30 23.89
N LEU A 437 -3.36 2.71 23.59
CA LEU A 437 -2.34 3.33 22.75
C LEU A 437 -2.92 3.55 21.37
N SER A 438 -3.07 4.81 21.00
CA SER A 438 -3.61 5.17 19.71
C SER A 438 -2.48 5.27 18.68
N TYR A 439 -2.62 4.54 17.57
CA TYR A 439 -1.55 4.33 16.59
C TYR A 439 -1.12 5.64 15.91
N TRP A 440 -2.07 6.57 15.74
CA TRP A 440 -1.84 7.85 15.08
C TRP A 440 -1.92 8.98 16.10
N GLU A 441 -0.82 9.25 16.78
CA GLU A 441 -0.71 10.48 17.57
C GLU A 441 0.20 11.43 16.81
N ALA A 442 -0.33 12.57 16.40
CA ALA A 442 0.46 13.64 15.82
C ALA A 442 0.01 14.97 16.41
N ASP A 443 0.96 15.82 16.76
CA ASP A 443 0.69 17.20 17.12
C ASP A 443 0.47 18.04 15.84
N GLU A 444 1.20 17.72 14.77
CA GLU A 444 1.15 18.44 13.50
C GLU A 444 1.11 17.49 12.29
N VAL A 445 0.30 17.84 11.29
CA VAL A 445 0.22 17.16 10.01
C VAL A 445 0.38 18.16 8.87
N ASP A 446 1.35 17.92 7.99
CA ASP A 446 1.57 18.71 6.79
C ASP A 446 1.26 17.87 5.55
N LEU A 447 0.25 18.25 4.77
CA LEU A 447 -0.13 17.59 3.53
C LEU A 447 0.28 18.43 2.32
N VAL A 448 1.20 17.93 1.50
CA VAL A 448 1.53 18.47 0.18
C VAL A 448 0.80 17.64 -0.88
N TYR A 449 -0.24 18.22 -1.49
CA TYR A 449 -1.07 17.51 -2.46
C TYR A 449 -0.90 18.04 -3.89
N CYS A 450 -0.25 17.24 -4.73
CA CYS A 450 0.12 17.58 -6.10
C CYS A 450 -0.91 17.07 -7.11
N ASN A 451 -1.40 17.97 -7.98
CA ASN A 451 -2.35 17.66 -9.03
C ASN A 451 -2.00 18.35 -10.35
N ARG A 452 -2.68 17.99 -11.43
CA ARG A 452 -2.49 18.65 -12.72
C ARG A 452 -3.24 19.97 -12.77
N THR A 453 -4.54 19.92 -12.55
CA THR A 453 -5.44 21.08 -12.55
C THR A 453 -6.16 21.21 -11.21
N THR A 454 -6.89 22.32 -11.02
CA THR A 454 -7.75 22.52 -9.86
C THR A 454 -8.86 21.48 -9.75
N ASP A 455 -9.34 20.99 -10.90
CA ASP A 455 -10.50 20.09 -11.00
C ASP A 455 -10.10 18.65 -10.69
N ASP A 456 -8.79 18.38 -10.68
CA ASP A 456 -8.21 17.11 -10.28
C ASP A 456 -8.02 16.99 -8.75
N ILE A 457 -8.26 18.06 -7.97
CA ILE A 457 -8.12 18.01 -6.51
C ILE A 457 -9.31 17.25 -5.92
N TRP A 458 -9.09 15.97 -5.62
CA TRP A 458 -10.06 15.15 -4.92
C TRP A 458 -10.22 15.58 -3.47
N LEU A 459 -11.42 15.38 -2.93
CA LEU A 459 -11.75 15.61 -1.52
C LEU A 459 -11.43 17.04 -1.05
N ARG A 460 -11.49 18.04 -1.95
CA ARG A 460 -11.09 19.43 -1.64
C ARG A 460 -11.88 19.99 -0.45
N GLN A 461 -13.20 19.83 -0.45
CA GLN A 461 -14.08 20.36 0.61
C GLN A 461 -13.77 19.65 1.95
N GLU A 462 -13.58 18.33 1.91
CA GLU A 462 -13.24 17.53 3.08
C GLU A 462 -11.84 17.88 3.64
N LEU A 463 -10.86 18.17 2.77
CA LEU A 463 -9.53 18.61 3.18
C LEU A 463 -9.55 20.02 3.79
N GLN A 464 -10.37 20.92 3.25
CA GLN A 464 -10.58 22.26 3.82
C GLN A 464 -11.19 22.19 5.22
N PHE A 465 -12.07 21.22 5.48
CA PHE A 465 -12.64 21.01 6.80
C PHE A 465 -11.55 20.81 7.86
N PHE A 466 -10.56 19.93 7.60
CA PHE A 466 -9.44 19.69 8.52
C PHE A 466 -8.58 20.94 8.78
N GLY A 467 -8.44 21.83 7.79
CA GLY A 467 -7.71 23.09 7.98
C GLY A 467 -8.52 24.14 8.73
N SER A 468 -9.81 24.29 8.43
CA SER A 468 -10.66 25.38 8.94
C SER A 468 -10.98 25.30 10.43
N VAL A 469 -11.01 24.08 10.99
CA VAL A 469 -11.24 23.86 12.43
C VAL A 469 -10.17 24.59 13.25
N SER A 470 -8.91 24.57 12.78
CA SER A 470 -7.81 25.22 13.49
C SER A 470 -7.92 26.75 13.54
N ASP A 471 -8.43 27.40 12.50
CA ASP A 471 -8.43 28.87 12.40
C ASP A 471 -9.60 29.51 13.14
N LYS A 472 -10.82 28.97 12.96
CA LYS A 472 -12.02 29.49 13.63
C LYS A 472 -11.99 29.28 15.14
N GLU A 473 -11.45 28.14 15.58
CA GLU A 473 -11.32 27.88 17.01
C GLU A 473 -10.21 28.72 17.62
N LYS A 474 -9.17 29.10 16.87
CA LYS A 474 -8.15 30.03 17.35
C LYS A 474 -8.73 31.44 17.54
N GLU A 475 -9.56 31.89 16.60
CA GLU A 475 -10.26 33.17 16.69
C GLU A 475 -11.28 33.17 17.86
N GLN A 476 -12.04 32.08 18.03
CA GLN A 476 -12.91 31.90 19.20
C GLN A 476 -12.13 31.77 20.51
N LEU A 477 -10.99 31.08 20.52
CA LEU A 477 -10.14 31.02 21.71
C LEU A 477 -9.62 32.41 22.06
N ASP A 478 -9.14 33.19 21.10
CA ASP A 478 -8.63 34.54 21.38
C ASP A 478 -9.73 35.46 21.95
N GLU A 479 -10.99 35.27 21.53
CA GLU A 479 -12.16 36.01 22.04
C GLU A 479 -12.65 35.49 23.41
N GLU A 480 -12.68 34.17 23.64
CA GLU A 480 -13.18 33.53 24.87
C GLU A 480 -12.11 33.48 25.99
N THR A 481 -10.82 33.43 25.62
CA THR A 481 -9.66 33.58 26.52
C THR A 481 -9.65 34.96 27.18
N ALA A 482 -10.26 35.97 26.57
CA ALA A 482 -10.45 37.26 27.20
C ALA A 482 -11.50 37.24 28.33
N ALA A 483 -12.35 36.20 28.40
CA ALA A 483 -13.51 36.13 29.30
C ALA A 483 -13.41 35.08 30.44
N LEU A 484 -12.60 34.02 30.31
CA LEU A 484 -12.53 32.92 31.29
C LEU A 484 -11.36 33.05 32.29
N THR A 485 -11.63 32.63 33.54
CA THR A 485 -10.65 32.61 34.64
C THR A 485 -9.55 31.58 34.39
N ILE A 486 -8.29 31.92 34.71
CA ILE A 486 -7.06 31.11 34.51
C ILE A 486 -7.19 29.61 34.90
N SER A 487 -8.07 29.28 35.84
CA SER A 487 -8.29 27.89 36.30
C SER A 487 -9.08 27.00 35.33
N GLU A 488 -10.02 27.53 34.53
CA GLU A 488 -10.76 26.75 33.52
C GLU A 488 -9.93 26.57 32.24
N MET A 489 -9.08 27.56 31.93
CA MET A 489 -8.14 27.49 30.81
C MET A 489 -7.13 26.34 30.93
N ALA A 490 -6.70 26.02 32.16
CA ALA A 490 -5.76 24.92 32.39
C ALA A 490 -6.36 23.56 32.00
N SER A 491 -7.67 23.37 32.22
CA SER A 491 -8.39 22.12 31.90
C SER A 491 -8.67 21.96 30.41
N LEU A 492 -9.02 23.06 29.70
CA LEU A 492 -9.26 23.03 28.25
C LEU A 492 -7.96 23.00 27.41
N SER A 493 -6.84 23.55 27.92
CA SER A 493 -5.54 23.52 27.22
C SER A 493 -4.90 22.11 27.14
N LEU A 494 -5.45 21.12 27.83
CA LEU A 494 -4.87 19.77 27.91
C LEU A 494 -5.18 18.89 26.69
N VAL A 495 -6.19 19.23 25.89
CA VAL A 495 -6.48 18.48 24.65
C VAL A 495 -5.61 19.00 23.53
N LYS A 496 -4.47 18.34 23.31
CA LYS A 496 -3.65 18.58 22.13
C LYS A 496 -4.46 18.25 20.88
N ARG A 497 -4.81 19.29 20.11
CA ARG A 497 -5.39 19.14 18.77
C ARG A 497 -4.27 19.01 17.74
N THR A 498 -4.43 18.08 16.81
CA THR A 498 -3.55 17.95 15.64
C THR A 498 -3.86 19.07 14.67
N VAL A 499 -2.86 19.89 14.35
CA VAL A 499 -2.98 20.94 13.35
C VAL A 499 -2.71 20.35 11.97
N VAL A 500 -3.65 20.51 11.03
CA VAL A 500 -3.50 20.01 9.65
C VAL A 500 -3.28 21.17 8.69
N ARG A 501 -2.12 21.24 8.04
CA ARG A 501 -1.81 22.23 7.00
C ARG A 501 -1.84 21.56 5.63
N VAL A 502 -2.65 22.08 4.71
CA VAL A 502 -2.78 21.54 3.35
C VAL A 502 -2.22 22.53 2.34
N GLN A 503 -1.21 22.09 1.57
CA GLN A 503 -0.60 22.84 0.48
C GLN A 503 -0.91 22.15 -0.86
N HIS A 504 -1.49 22.88 -1.80
CA HIS A 504 -1.81 22.35 -3.12
C HIS A 504 -0.78 22.77 -4.16
N VAL A 505 -0.32 21.81 -4.98
CA VAL A 505 0.63 22.05 -6.07
C VAL A 505 -0.02 21.69 -7.40
N LEU A 506 -0.05 22.61 -8.37
CA LEU A 506 -0.70 22.46 -9.66
C LEU A 506 0.30 22.55 -10.81
N SER A 507 0.49 21.47 -11.56
CA SER A 507 1.43 21.46 -12.69
C SER A 507 0.96 22.23 -13.92
N SER A 508 -0.34 22.46 -14.07
CA SER A 508 -0.92 23.26 -15.14
C SER A 508 -2.12 24.04 -14.58
N PRO A 509 -1.90 25.26 -14.02
CA PRO A 509 -3.01 26.10 -13.63
C PRO A 509 -3.85 26.37 -14.90
N SER A 510 -5.11 25.94 -14.91
CA SER A 510 -6.01 26.23 -16.03
C SER A 510 -6.13 27.75 -16.16
N SER A 511 -5.84 28.26 -17.36
CA SER A 511 -5.83 29.71 -17.66
C SER A 511 -7.17 30.40 -17.42
N SER A 512 -8.25 29.62 -17.28
CA SER A 512 -9.63 30.10 -17.08
C SER A 512 -9.99 30.44 -15.64
N THR A 513 -9.20 30.06 -14.62
CA THR A 513 -9.82 29.73 -13.32
C THR A 513 -9.56 30.68 -12.15
N TYR A 514 -8.85 31.80 -12.30
CA TYR A 514 -8.75 32.76 -11.19
C TYR A 514 -8.66 34.21 -11.68
N GLN A 515 -9.74 34.70 -12.29
CA GLN A 515 -10.16 36.04 -11.92
C GLN A 515 -11.04 35.84 -10.70
N SER A 516 -10.52 36.14 -9.50
CA SER A 516 -11.37 36.26 -8.31
C SER A 516 -12.57 37.11 -8.73
N PRO A 517 -13.82 36.64 -8.56
CA PRO A 517 -14.97 37.45 -8.90
C PRO A 517 -14.77 38.78 -8.19
N ILE A 518 -14.60 39.84 -8.98
CA ILE A 518 -14.60 41.19 -8.45
C ILE A 518 -16.06 41.37 -8.07
N ASP A 519 -16.37 41.23 -6.78
CA ASP A 519 -17.69 41.56 -6.27
C ASP A 519 -18.04 42.97 -6.77
N GLN A 520 -19.30 43.17 -7.19
CA GLN A 520 -19.75 44.40 -7.84
C GLN A 520 -19.50 45.67 -7.01
N ASP A 521 -19.24 45.51 -5.71
CA ASP A 521 -18.94 46.59 -4.77
C ASP A 521 -17.44 46.95 -4.68
N GLY A 522 -16.56 46.28 -5.43
CA GLY A 522 -15.12 46.58 -5.44
C GLY A 522 -14.40 46.30 -4.11
N GLN A 523 -15.09 45.79 -3.09
CA GLN A 523 -14.48 45.35 -1.85
C GLN A 523 -13.92 43.94 -2.03
N ARG A 524 -12.59 43.84 -2.00
CA ARG A 524 -11.90 42.56 -1.90
C ARG A 524 -12.14 42.01 -0.50
N HIS A 525 -13.11 41.11 -0.35
CA HIS A 525 -13.16 40.29 0.85
C HIS A 525 -11.85 39.49 0.93
N ASN A 526 -11.15 39.58 2.07
CA ASN A 526 -10.01 38.75 2.42
C ASN A 526 -10.47 37.30 2.68
N SER A 527 -11.28 36.72 1.79
CA SER A 527 -11.49 35.28 1.78
C SER A 527 -10.10 34.68 1.59
N THR A 528 -9.69 33.83 2.54
CA THR A 528 -8.43 33.10 2.56
C THR A 528 -8.14 32.50 1.19
N GLN A 529 -7.43 33.26 0.37
CA GLN A 529 -7.17 32.88 -1.01
C GLN A 529 -6.22 31.71 -0.93
N HIS A 530 -6.72 30.50 -1.22
CA HIS A 530 -5.90 29.29 -1.22
C HIS A 530 -4.72 29.52 -2.16
N GLN A 531 -3.53 29.67 -1.58
CA GLN A 531 -2.33 29.90 -2.33
C GLN A 531 -1.90 28.57 -2.96
N PHE A 532 -2.16 28.41 -4.25
CA PHE A 532 -1.69 27.26 -5.00
C PHE A 532 -0.24 27.49 -5.42
N HIS A 533 0.62 26.50 -5.20
CA HIS A 533 1.93 26.47 -5.82
C HIS A 533 1.78 26.00 -7.26
N THR A 534 2.30 26.75 -8.22
CA THR A 534 2.28 26.36 -9.64
C THR A 534 3.58 25.68 -10.05
N GLY A 535 3.48 24.55 -10.74
CA GLY A 535 4.62 23.78 -11.24
C GLY A 535 4.63 22.34 -10.72
N ARG A 536 5.81 21.72 -10.79
CA ARG A 536 6.06 20.40 -10.17
C ARG A 536 6.44 20.59 -8.72
N ILE A 537 6.38 19.52 -7.93
CA ILE A 537 6.99 19.51 -6.60
C ILE A 537 8.48 19.82 -6.73
N THR A 538 8.98 20.76 -5.91
CA THR A 538 10.38 21.20 -5.92
C THR A 538 11.04 20.93 -4.58
N LEU A 539 12.37 20.87 -4.59
CA LEU A 539 13.17 20.73 -3.37
C LEU A 539 12.90 21.88 -2.39
N ASP A 540 12.72 23.10 -2.88
CA ASP A 540 12.47 24.27 -2.03
C ASP A 540 11.08 24.25 -1.39
N LEU A 541 10.06 23.77 -2.11
CA LEU A 541 8.74 23.56 -1.52
C LEU A 541 8.80 22.53 -0.40
N LEU A 542 9.51 21.42 -0.63
CA LEU A 542 9.71 20.40 0.40
C LEU A 542 10.52 20.93 1.58
N ARG A 543 11.57 21.74 1.36
CA ARG A 543 12.33 22.41 2.43
C ARG A 543 11.46 23.34 3.28
N ASN A 544 10.60 24.12 2.64
CA ASN A 544 9.68 25.02 3.33
C ASN A 544 8.64 24.24 4.15
N THR A 545 8.22 23.08 3.65
CA THR A 545 7.24 22.23 4.33
C THR A 545 7.88 21.44 5.46
N LEU A 546 8.90 20.63 5.19
CA LEU A 546 9.52 19.73 6.17
C LEU A 546 10.32 20.47 7.23
N HIS A 547 10.69 21.74 6.96
CA HIS A 547 11.81 22.44 7.60
C HIS A 547 13.12 21.67 7.36
N LEU A 548 14.30 22.26 7.63
CA LEU A 548 15.56 21.52 7.45
C LEU A 548 15.64 20.40 8.50
N PRO A 549 16.16 19.21 8.15
CA PRO A 549 16.33 18.15 9.14
C PRO A 549 17.21 18.66 10.29
N PRO A 550 16.98 18.18 11.53
CA PRO A 550 17.77 18.58 12.69
C PRO A 550 19.24 18.13 12.63
N THR A 551 19.82 17.84 11.46
CA THR A 551 21.25 17.55 11.32
C THR A 551 22.14 18.74 11.68
N ALA A 552 21.57 19.95 11.87
CA ALA A 552 22.24 21.07 12.57
C ALA A 552 22.12 21.03 14.11
N LEU A 553 21.32 20.13 14.69
CA LEU A 553 21.11 19.91 16.12
C LEU A 553 21.66 18.56 16.59
N GLN A 554 22.57 17.94 15.83
CA GLN A 554 23.38 16.82 16.30
C GLN A 554 24.50 17.25 17.28
N GLN A 555 24.47 18.49 17.76
CA GLN A 555 25.01 18.78 19.08
C GLN A 555 24.09 18.11 20.09
N GLN A 556 24.37 16.83 20.35
CA GLN A 556 23.95 16.19 21.59
C GLN A 556 24.35 17.12 22.72
N ASP A 557 23.40 17.89 23.25
CA ASP A 557 23.57 18.44 24.57
C ASP A 557 23.87 17.24 25.47
N ASN A 558 25.07 17.23 26.06
CA ASN A 558 25.55 16.18 26.95
C ASN A 558 24.59 15.89 28.13
N ASN A 559 23.53 16.69 28.28
CA ASN A 559 22.48 16.58 29.29
C ASN A 559 21.45 15.48 29.03
N GLY A 560 21.54 14.69 27.95
CA GLY A 560 20.75 13.46 27.78
C GLY A 560 19.22 13.65 27.69
N ASN A 561 18.73 14.90 27.57
CA ASN A 561 17.33 15.19 27.33
C ASN A 561 17.04 15.11 25.84
N ASP A 562 16.72 13.90 25.38
CA ASP A 562 16.28 13.61 24.02
C ASP A 562 14.83 14.10 23.81
N ASN A 563 14.67 15.42 23.69
CA ASN A 563 13.43 16.07 23.27
C ASN A 563 13.24 15.99 21.72
N GLY A 564 13.89 15.04 21.04
CA GLY A 564 13.82 14.90 19.60
C GLY A 564 12.37 14.74 19.13
N GLU A 565 11.99 15.56 18.15
CA GLU A 565 10.75 15.40 17.39
C GLU A 565 10.79 14.08 16.61
N GLN A 566 9.73 13.30 16.69
CA GLN A 566 9.55 12.10 15.89
C GLN A 566 8.80 12.50 14.61
N LEU A 567 9.47 12.35 13.47
CA LEU A 567 8.93 12.67 12.16
C LEU A 567 8.51 11.40 11.42
N GLN A 568 7.33 11.41 10.82
CA GLN A 568 6.87 10.37 9.91
C GLN A 568 6.51 10.98 8.57
N ILE A 569 7.10 10.50 7.49
CA ILE A 569 6.87 10.97 6.13
C ILE A 569 6.13 9.88 5.36
N LEU A 570 4.94 10.20 4.85
CA LEU A 570 4.13 9.31 4.01
C LEU A 570 4.13 9.83 2.58
N VAL A 571 4.48 9.01 1.60
CA VAL A 571 4.52 9.39 0.17
C VAL A 571 3.62 8.45 -0.62
N CYS A 572 2.70 8.98 -1.43
CA CYS A 572 1.89 8.15 -2.33
C CYS A 572 1.55 8.88 -3.63
N GLY A 573 1.81 8.26 -4.76
CA GLY A 573 1.59 8.83 -6.07
C GLY A 573 2.12 7.94 -7.18
N PRO A 574 2.19 8.43 -8.44
CA PRO A 574 2.76 7.69 -9.55
C PRO A 574 4.22 7.25 -9.27
N PRO A 575 4.71 6.12 -9.80
CA PRO A 575 6.04 5.60 -9.47
C PRO A 575 7.20 6.58 -9.70
N LEU A 576 7.14 7.36 -10.80
CA LEU A 576 8.14 8.41 -11.07
C LEU A 576 8.09 9.54 -10.05
N PHE A 577 6.88 9.93 -9.61
CA PHE A 577 6.71 10.93 -8.55
C PHE A 577 7.28 10.43 -7.22
N ASN A 578 6.97 9.19 -6.83
CA ASN A 578 7.51 8.59 -5.59
C ASN A 578 9.04 8.54 -5.62
N LYS A 579 9.63 8.17 -6.77
CA LYS A 579 11.09 8.15 -6.97
C LYS A 579 11.71 9.54 -6.85
N ASP A 580 11.11 10.55 -7.48
CA ASP A 580 11.58 11.93 -7.44
C ASP A 580 11.53 12.49 -6.02
N VAL A 581 10.40 12.32 -5.31
CA VAL A 581 10.25 12.74 -3.90
C VAL A 581 11.26 12.03 -3.00
N SER A 582 11.46 10.73 -3.17
CA SER A 582 12.46 9.97 -2.40
C SER A 582 13.89 10.49 -2.61
N THR A 583 14.21 10.85 -3.85
CA THR A 583 15.50 11.49 -4.18
C THR A 583 15.62 12.86 -3.51
N MET A 584 14.57 13.69 -3.54
CA MET A 584 14.55 14.99 -2.87
C MET A 584 14.71 14.88 -1.35
N LEU A 585 14.01 13.93 -0.71
CA LEU A 585 14.14 13.65 0.72
C LEU A 585 15.58 13.24 1.07
N THR A 586 16.20 12.40 0.26
CA THR A 586 17.60 11.99 0.42
C THR A 586 18.55 13.17 0.29
N LEU A 587 18.35 14.05 -0.71
CA LEU A 587 19.13 15.28 -0.91
C LEU A 587 18.97 16.29 0.25
N MET A 588 17.83 16.26 0.93
CA MET A 588 17.59 17.06 2.14
C MET A 588 18.23 16.45 3.39
N GLY A 589 18.68 15.20 3.34
CA GLY A 589 19.27 14.49 4.48
C GLY A 589 18.26 13.69 5.31
N TYR A 590 17.05 13.49 4.81
CA TYR A 590 16.08 12.58 5.43
C TYR A 590 16.37 11.14 5.02
N THR A 591 16.64 10.30 6.01
CA THR A 591 16.83 8.86 5.87
C THR A 591 15.98 8.12 6.90
N ASP A 592 15.64 6.86 6.59
CA ASP A 592 14.89 6.00 7.51
C ASP A 592 15.73 5.74 8.78
N SER A 593 15.24 6.19 9.92
CA SER A 593 15.92 6.22 11.20
C SER A 593 14.92 6.16 12.35
N ALA A 594 15.41 6.07 13.60
CA ALA A 594 14.52 6.01 14.77
C ALA A 594 13.71 7.30 15.02
N SER A 595 14.21 8.46 14.55
CA SER A 595 13.56 9.77 14.70
C SER A 595 12.83 10.23 13.43
N CYS A 596 13.14 9.64 12.28
CA CYS A 596 12.49 9.94 11.01
C CYS A 596 12.14 8.66 10.27
N GLU A 597 10.85 8.38 10.12
CA GLU A 597 10.38 7.23 9.37
C GLU A 597 9.82 7.64 8.02
N ILE A 598 10.22 6.96 6.95
CA ILE A 598 9.75 7.25 5.59
C ILE A 598 8.98 6.05 5.05
N HIS A 599 7.71 6.26 4.69
CA HIS A 599 6.84 5.27 4.08
C HIS A 599 6.47 5.69 2.66
N ILE A 600 6.82 4.85 1.69
CA ILE A 600 6.41 5.02 0.29
C ILE A 600 5.31 3.99 0.02
N LEU A 601 4.10 4.49 -0.22
CA LEU A 601 2.92 3.69 -0.53
C LEU A 601 2.84 3.57 -2.06
N GLU A 602 3.14 2.37 -2.56
CA GLU A 602 3.15 2.02 -4.00
C GLU A 602 1.82 1.46 -4.51
#